data_AF-A0A843G6W0-F1
#
_entry.id   AF-A0A843G6W0-F1
#
_cell.length_a   1.000
_cell.length_b   1.000
_cell.length_c   1.000
_cell.angle_alpha   90.00
_cell.angle_beta   90.00
_cell.angle_gamma   90.00
#
_symmetry.space_group_name_H-M   'P 1'
#
loop_
_entity.id
_entity.type
_entity.pdbx_description
1 polymer ?
#
loop_
_entity_poly.entity_id
_entity_poly.type
_entity_poly.pdbx_seq_one_letter_code
_entity_poly.pdbx_strand_id
1 'polypeptide(L)'
;TEIDLRLTSNNEVGSLTEGTGVLGSGVSYYQCPMDFNISVDEEINVNAVKKVFEILGNSSNYPLFFHCSIGTDRTGYIAWLINACLGVNEDDLYHDYLFSNFGNIGGKRTKDNIKNSYVKSINNTAGASLKEKAINYLLNKGVKQNQIDTLYSVML
;
A
#
# COMPACT_ATOMS: atom_id res chain seq x y z
N THR A 1 -11.32 5.88 -7.99
CA THR A 1 -11.55 4.90 -6.91
C THR A 1 -10.88 5.32 -5.61
N GLU A 2 -11.51 5.04 -4.48
CA GLU A 2 -11.00 5.21 -3.11
C GLU A 2 -10.66 3.85 -2.49
N ILE A 3 -9.51 3.74 -1.85
CA ILE A 3 -9.07 2.56 -1.10
C ILE A 3 -8.81 2.96 0.35
N ASP A 4 -9.57 2.40 1.27
CA ASP A 4 -9.42 2.63 2.71
C ASP A 4 -8.65 1.47 3.35
N LEU A 5 -7.48 1.78 3.91
CA LEU A 5 -6.60 0.82 4.58
C LEU A 5 -6.88 0.67 6.08
N ARG A 6 -7.88 1.39 6.61
CA ARG A 6 -8.26 1.32 8.04
C ARG A 6 -8.91 -0.02 8.36
N LEU A 7 -8.72 -0.46 9.60
CA LEU A 7 -9.33 -1.68 10.11
C LEU A 7 -10.84 -1.54 10.19
N THR A 8 -11.54 -2.58 9.74
CA THR A 8 -13.00 -2.69 9.87
C THR A 8 -13.39 -3.30 11.21
N SER A 9 -12.54 -4.12 11.81
CA SER A 9 -12.81 -4.88 13.04
C SER A 9 -12.85 -4.04 14.31
N ASN A 10 -12.23 -2.86 14.32
CA ASN A 10 -12.14 -1.96 15.47
C ASN A 10 -12.88 -0.62 15.25
N ASN A 11 -13.76 -0.55 14.25
CA ASN A 11 -14.52 0.63 13.89
C ASN A 11 -13.64 1.84 13.46
N GLU A 12 -12.39 1.62 13.00
CA GLU A 12 -11.51 2.69 12.52
C GLU A 12 -12.05 3.35 11.22
N VAL A 13 -12.78 2.59 10.41
CA VAL A 13 -13.55 3.09 9.24
C VAL A 13 -14.85 3.83 9.64
N GLY A 14 -15.24 3.80 10.91
CA GLY A 14 -16.54 4.27 11.36
C GLY A 14 -17.69 3.46 10.73
N SER A 15 -18.78 4.13 10.35
CA SER A 15 -19.96 3.49 9.74
C SER A 15 -19.82 3.22 8.23
N LEU A 16 -18.64 3.45 7.64
CA LEU A 16 -18.42 3.23 6.21
C LEU A 16 -18.35 1.72 5.91
N THR A 17 -19.08 1.30 4.89
CA THR A 17 -19.05 -0.03 4.27
C THR A 17 -18.70 0.06 2.78
N GLU A 18 -18.36 -1.06 2.15
CA GLU A 18 -18.12 -1.16 0.71
C GLU A 18 -19.20 -0.40 -0.10
N GLY A 19 -18.77 0.48 -1.01
CA GLY A 19 -19.65 1.33 -1.82
C GLY A 19 -20.25 2.57 -1.14
N THR A 20 -19.93 2.85 0.14
CA THR A 20 -20.47 4.01 0.88
C THR A 20 -19.44 5.12 1.14
N GLY A 21 -18.37 5.17 0.35
CA GLY A 21 -17.30 6.16 0.48
C GLY A 21 -17.78 7.61 0.45
N VAL A 22 -16.97 8.51 1.00
CA VAL A 22 -17.35 9.91 1.24
C VAL A 22 -17.12 10.82 0.03
N LEU A 23 -16.45 10.32 -1.00
CA LEU A 23 -16.07 11.08 -2.20
C LEU A 23 -17.18 11.15 -3.27
N GLY A 24 -18.38 10.66 -2.95
CA GLY A 24 -19.57 10.74 -3.80
C GLY A 24 -19.83 9.50 -4.66
N SER A 25 -21.04 9.40 -5.21
CA SER A 25 -21.54 8.20 -5.89
C SER A 25 -20.82 7.82 -7.19
N GLY A 26 -19.98 8.70 -7.72
CA GLY A 26 -19.13 8.42 -8.89
C GLY A 26 -17.78 7.77 -8.54
N VAL A 27 -17.49 7.56 -7.26
CA VAL A 27 -16.21 7.01 -6.80
C VAL A 27 -16.45 5.65 -6.15
N SER A 28 -15.91 4.59 -6.74
CA SER A 28 -15.89 3.27 -6.11
C SER A 28 -15.07 3.31 -4.83
N TYR A 29 -15.59 2.76 -3.74
CA TYR A 29 -14.96 2.71 -2.42
C TYR A 29 -14.68 1.26 -2.02
N TYR A 30 -13.40 0.96 -1.76
CA TYR A 30 -12.92 -0.37 -1.37
C TYR A 30 -12.27 -0.37 0.00
N GLN A 31 -12.62 -1.33 0.86
CA GLN A 31 -11.96 -1.54 2.14
C GLN A 31 -10.87 -2.60 2.01
N CYS A 32 -9.62 -2.23 2.26
CA CYS A 32 -8.45 -3.12 2.26
C CYS A 32 -7.80 -3.07 3.66
N PRO A 33 -8.46 -3.63 4.70
CA PRO A 33 -8.10 -3.39 6.09
C PRO A 33 -6.70 -3.90 6.42
N MET A 34 -5.85 -3.02 6.93
CA MET A 34 -4.51 -3.36 7.39
C MET A 34 -4.35 -3.03 8.87
N ASP A 35 -3.79 -3.97 9.64
CA ASP A 35 -3.43 -3.76 11.04
C ASP A 35 -1.99 -3.26 11.13
N PHE A 36 -1.83 -2.09 11.76
CA PHE A 36 -0.54 -1.43 11.93
C PHE A 36 0.27 -1.98 13.13
N ASN A 37 -0.34 -2.79 13.99
CA ASN A 37 0.30 -3.33 15.21
C ASN A 37 1.00 -4.68 14.98
N ILE A 38 0.79 -5.30 13.82
CA ILE A 38 1.31 -6.63 13.50
C ILE A 38 2.16 -6.60 12.23
N SER A 39 2.84 -7.70 11.93
CA SER A 39 3.68 -7.81 10.74
C SER A 39 2.88 -7.62 9.46
N VAL A 40 3.50 -7.02 8.43
CA VAL A 40 2.95 -6.97 7.07
C VAL A 40 2.73 -8.35 6.45
N ASP A 41 3.40 -9.37 6.99
CA ASP A 41 3.29 -10.75 6.52
C ASP A 41 2.15 -11.53 7.18
N GLU A 42 1.46 -10.95 8.16
CA GLU A 42 0.25 -11.55 8.74
C GLU A 42 -0.88 -11.59 7.71
N GLU A 43 -1.75 -12.59 7.81
CA GLU A 43 -2.75 -12.93 6.80
C GLU A 43 -3.65 -11.73 6.41
N ILE A 44 -4.10 -10.95 7.39
CA ILE A 44 -4.94 -9.77 7.13
C ILE A 44 -4.22 -8.73 6.26
N ASN A 45 -2.94 -8.45 6.56
CA ASN A 45 -2.14 -7.48 5.82
C ASN A 45 -1.77 -7.99 4.43
N VAL A 46 -1.44 -9.28 4.31
CA VAL A 46 -1.21 -9.93 3.01
C VAL A 46 -2.46 -9.88 2.13
N ASN A 47 -3.63 -10.17 2.69
CA ASN A 47 -4.89 -10.11 1.96
C ASN A 47 -5.24 -8.69 1.52
N ALA A 48 -4.97 -7.68 2.36
CA ALA A 48 -5.13 -6.29 1.99
C ALA A 48 -4.20 -5.89 0.83
N VAL A 49 -2.91 -6.24 0.88
CA VAL A 49 -1.96 -5.98 -0.22
C VAL A 49 -2.43 -6.63 -1.52
N LYS A 50 -2.89 -7.90 -1.47
CA LYS A 50 -3.43 -8.58 -2.65
C LYS A 50 -4.64 -7.84 -3.23
N LYS A 51 -5.59 -7.40 -2.39
CA LYS A 51 -6.77 -6.65 -2.83
C LYS A 51 -6.39 -5.30 -3.42
N VAL A 52 -5.43 -4.59 -2.83
CA VAL A 52 -4.89 -3.34 -3.39
C VAL A 52 -4.34 -3.58 -4.80
N PHE A 53 -3.48 -4.58 -5.00
CA PHE A 53 -2.92 -4.87 -6.31
C PHE A 53 -3.95 -5.41 -7.31
N GLU A 54 -5.01 -6.06 -6.85
CA GLU A 54 -6.16 -6.39 -7.70
C GLU A 54 -6.89 -5.13 -8.21
N ILE A 55 -7.09 -4.14 -7.34
CA ILE A 55 -7.70 -2.85 -7.71
C ILE A 55 -6.80 -2.08 -8.67
N LEU A 56 -5.48 -2.03 -8.39
CA LEU A 56 -4.47 -1.43 -9.28
C LEU A 56 -4.40 -2.13 -10.65
N GLY A 57 -4.65 -3.44 -10.66
CA GLY A 57 -4.63 -4.29 -11.84
C GLY A 57 -5.80 -4.07 -12.82
N ASN A 58 -6.73 -3.16 -12.50
CA ASN A 58 -7.85 -2.80 -13.37
C ASN A 58 -7.81 -1.31 -13.73
N SER A 59 -7.56 -1.02 -15.01
CA SER A 59 -7.44 0.35 -15.54
C SER A 59 -8.72 1.19 -15.36
N SER A 60 -9.90 0.59 -15.22
CA SER A 60 -11.15 1.33 -14.98
C SER A 60 -11.24 1.96 -13.59
N ASN A 61 -10.35 1.59 -12.66
CA ASN A 61 -10.33 2.14 -11.30
C ASN A 61 -9.58 3.48 -11.20
N TYR A 62 -8.86 3.87 -12.26
CA TYR A 62 -8.05 5.10 -12.25
C TYR A 62 -8.91 6.34 -12.61
N PRO A 63 -8.62 7.50 -12.01
CA PRO A 63 -7.60 7.76 -10.99
C PRO A 63 -7.96 7.18 -9.61
N LEU A 64 -6.94 6.84 -8.84
CA LEU A 64 -7.06 6.20 -7.53
C LEU A 64 -6.65 7.16 -6.42
N PHE A 65 -7.24 7.00 -5.25
CA PHE A 65 -6.81 7.59 -3.99
C PHE A 65 -6.83 6.50 -2.92
N PHE A 66 -5.80 6.43 -2.08
CA PHE A 66 -5.74 5.47 -0.98
C PHE A 66 -5.24 6.12 0.30
N HIS A 67 -5.80 5.73 1.44
CA HIS A 67 -5.51 6.36 2.71
C HIS A 67 -5.59 5.37 3.87
N CYS A 68 -5.08 5.79 5.02
CA CYS A 68 -5.36 5.17 6.32
C CYS A 68 -5.86 6.26 7.27
N SER A 69 -5.64 6.13 8.59
CA SER A 69 -6.06 7.17 9.54
C SER A 69 -5.23 8.45 9.49
N ILE A 70 -3.91 8.33 9.34
CA ILE A 70 -2.99 9.49 9.36
C ILE A 70 -2.20 9.66 8.06
N GLY A 71 -2.42 8.78 7.07
CA GLY A 71 -1.77 8.86 5.76
C GLY A 71 -0.27 8.52 5.75
N THR A 72 0.23 7.78 6.75
CA THR A 72 1.69 7.54 6.91
C THR A 72 2.08 6.08 6.85
N ASP A 73 1.70 5.25 7.82
CA ASP A 73 2.35 3.93 7.97
C ASP A 73 1.82 2.90 6.96
N ARG A 74 0.52 2.59 6.99
CA ARG A 74 -0.11 1.68 6.01
C ARG A 74 -0.12 2.26 4.60
N THR A 75 -0.45 3.56 4.50
CA THR A 75 -0.43 4.30 3.23
C THR A 75 0.98 4.33 2.65
N GLY A 76 1.98 4.68 3.45
CA GLY A 76 3.37 4.73 3.03
C GLY A 76 3.94 3.37 2.66
N TYR A 77 3.51 2.29 3.32
CA TYR A 77 3.89 0.94 2.90
C TYR A 77 3.34 0.57 1.51
N ILE A 78 2.05 0.85 1.24
CA ILE A 78 1.46 0.62 -0.08
C ILE A 78 2.14 1.50 -1.14
N ALA A 79 2.36 2.78 -0.84
CA ALA A 79 3.07 3.70 -1.74
C ALA A 79 4.51 3.21 -2.02
N TRP A 80 5.21 2.71 -1.00
CA TRP A 80 6.54 2.12 -1.13
C TRP A 80 6.54 0.93 -2.08
N LEU A 81 5.63 -0.03 -1.88
CA LEU A 81 5.53 -1.23 -2.71
C LEU A 81 5.28 -0.89 -4.18
N ILE A 82 4.34 0.03 -4.43
CA ILE A 82 4.00 0.49 -5.78
C ILE A 82 5.24 1.11 -6.44
N ASN A 83 5.86 2.10 -5.80
CA ASN A 83 7.00 2.81 -6.37
C ASN A 83 8.27 1.93 -6.50
N ALA A 84 8.47 0.98 -5.59
CA ALA A 84 9.54 -0.01 -5.71
C ALA A 84 9.35 -0.88 -6.96
N CYS A 85 8.12 -1.31 -7.27
CA CYS A 85 7.83 -2.01 -8.52
C CYS A 85 8.09 -1.14 -9.74
N LEU A 86 7.73 0.15 -9.69
CA LEU A 86 8.02 1.12 -10.76
C LEU A 86 9.53 1.39 -10.94
N GLY A 87 10.37 0.96 -9.99
CA GLY A 87 11.83 1.09 -10.07
C GLY A 87 12.36 2.41 -9.54
N VAL A 88 11.59 3.09 -8.69
CA VAL A 88 12.06 4.28 -7.96
C VAL A 88 13.21 3.90 -7.04
N ASN A 89 14.23 4.77 -6.95
CA ASN A 89 15.42 4.53 -6.12
C ASN A 89 15.07 4.46 -4.63
N GLU A 90 15.78 3.61 -3.88
CA GLU A 90 15.45 3.36 -2.47
C GLU A 90 15.51 4.62 -1.60
N ASP A 91 16.46 5.52 -1.84
CA ASP A 91 16.55 6.78 -1.09
C ASP A 91 15.32 7.68 -1.33
N ASP A 92 14.79 7.72 -2.55
CA ASP A 92 13.59 8.49 -2.87
C ASP A 92 12.35 7.88 -2.21
N LEU A 93 12.28 6.54 -2.12
CA LEU A 93 11.22 5.86 -1.35
C LEU A 93 11.27 6.23 0.14
N TYR A 94 12.46 6.28 0.74
CA TYR A 94 12.60 6.76 2.13
C TYR A 94 12.24 8.24 2.26
N HIS A 95 12.61 9.08 1.28
CA HIS A 95 12.26 10.48 1.31
C HIS A 95 10.74 10.70 1.23
N ASP A 96 10.05 9.96 0.35
CA ASP A 96 8.59 10.00 0.24
C ASP A 96 7.91 9.62 1.57
N TYR A 97 8.29 8.48 2.17
CA TYR A 97 7.74 8.08 3.47
C TYR A 97 8.03 9.11 4.58
N LEU A 98 9.24 9.67 4.61
CA LEU A 98 9.61 10.66 5.61
C LEU A 98 8.96 12.02 5.36
N PHE A 99 8.47 12.29 4.17
CA PHE A 99 7.74 13.51 3.84
C PHE A 99 6.46 13.64 4.67
N SER A 100 5.84 12.53 5.07
CA SER A 100 4.72 12.52 6.02
C SER A 100 5.03 13.20 7.36
N ASN A 101 6.31 13.35 7.75
CA ASN A 101 6.70 14.11 8.95
C ASN A 101 6.34 15.60 8.89
N PHE A 102 6.08 16.16 7.70
CA PHE A 102 5.58 17.52 7.55
C PHE A 102 4.05 17.61 7.76
N GLY A 103 3.37 16.48 7.93
CA GLY A 103 1.95 16.40 8.25
C GLY A 103 1.68 16.26 9.76
N ASN A 104 0.40 16.34 10.14
CA ASN A 104 -0.05 16.09 11.51
C ASN A 104 -0.21 14.58 11.76
N ILE A 105 0.90 13.90 12.05
CA ILE A 105 0.97 12.43 12.13
C ILE A 105 1.12 11.88 13.55
N GLY A 106 0.96 12.73 14.57
CA GLY A 106 0.98 12.32 15.99
C GLY A 106 2.32 11.81 16.52
N GLY A 107 3.39 11.84 15.71
CA GLY A 107 4.74 11.46 16.13
C GLY A 107 5.69 11.34 14.95
N LYS A 108 6.96 11.69 15.16
CA LYS A 108 7.98 11.62 14.11
C LYS A 108 8.23 10.18 13.65
N ARG A 109 8.30 9.96 12.34
CA ARG A 109 8.77 8.73 11.71
C ARG A 109 10.21 8.86 11.25
N THR A 110 10.92 7.74 11.28
CA THR A 110 12.31 7.59 10.85
C THR A 110 12.43 6.49 9.79
N LYS A 111 13.59 6.41 9.11
CA LYS A 111 13.86 5.31 8.17
C LYS A 111 13.73 3.95 8.85
N ASP A 112 14.13 3.84 10.12
CA ASP A 112 14.06 2.58 10.87
C ASP A 112 12.62 2.13 11.12
N ASN A 113 11.66 3.05 11.27
CA ASN A 113 10.25 2.69 11.41
C ASN A 113 9.76 1.91 10.18
N ILE A 114 9.97 2.43 8.97
CA ILE A 114 9.52 1.73 7.75
C ILE A 114 10.38 0.51 7.43
N LYS A 115 11.71 0.62 7.60
CA LYS A 115 12.65 -0.44 7.28
C LYS A 115 12.39 -1.71 8.09
N ASN A 116 12.15 -1.58 9.39
CA ASN A 116 11.98 -2.73 10.28
C ASN A 116 10.57 -3.30 10.24
N SER A 117 9.55 -2.46 10.13
CA SER A 117 8.14 -2.89 10.21
C SER A 117 7.55 -3.33 8.87
N TYR A 118 8.02 -2.77 7.74
CA TYR A 118 7.34 -2.92 6.45
C TYR A 118 8.26 -3.44 5.33
N VAL A 119 9.53 -3.01 5.29
CA VAL A 119 10.41 -3.28 4.13
C VAL A 119 11.34 -4.48 4.36
N LYS A 120 11.52 -4.93 5.61
CA LYS A 120 12.41 -6.04 5.96
C LYS A 120 12.17 -7.30 5.12
N SER A 121 10.90 -7.71 4.97
CA SER A 121 10.55 -8.92 4.22
C SER A 121 10.76 -8.76 2.71
N ILE A 122 10.55 -7.55 2.17
CA ILE A 122 10.89 -7.23 0.78
C ILE A 122 12.40 -7.37 0.58
N ASN A 123 13.20 -6.77 1.45
CA ASN A 123 14.67 -6.79 1.35
C ASN A 123 15.27 -8.19 1.45
N ASN A 124 14.62 -9.08 2.20
CA ASN A 124 14.99 -10.49 2.37
C ASN A 124 14.49 -11.39 1.22
N THR A 125 13.62 -10.89 0.34
CA THR A 125 13.16 -11.65 -0.82
C THR A 125 14.27 -11.72 -1.88
N ALA A 126 14.34 -12.82 -2.63
CA ALA A 126 15.31 -12.99 -3.70
C ALA A 126 15.08 -11.99 -4.85
N GLY A 127 16.17 -11.46 -5.41
CA GLY A 127 16.17 -10.50 -6.52
C GLY A 127 17.48 -9.72 -6.58
N ALA A 128 17.93 -9.34 -7.77
CA ALA A 128 19.17 -8.61 -8.00
C ALA A 128 19.02 -7.10 -7.76
N SER A 129 17.80 -6.57 -7.85
CA SER A 129 17.46 -5.17 -7.58
C SER A 129 16.30 -5.05 -6.60
N LEU A 130 16.11 -3.86 -5.98
CA LEU A 130 14.95 -3.60 -5.13
C LEU A 130 13.62 -3.82 -5.87
N LYS A 131 13.57 -3.43 -7.14
CA LYS A 131 12.41 -3.67 -8.02
C LYS A 131 12.09 -5.16 -8.13
N GLU A 132 13.08 -5.98 -8.47
CA GLU A 132 12.88 -7.43 -8.58
C GLU A 132 12.47 -8.04 -7.23
N LYS A 133 13.06 -7.60 -6.13
CA LYS A 133 12.69 -8.06 -4.79
C LYS A 133 11.23 -7.71 -4.45
N ALA A 134 10.78 -6.50 -4.76
CA ALA A 134 9.39 -6.07 -4.54
C ALA A 134 8.40 -6.88 -5.38
N ILE A 135 8.70 -7.09 -6.67
CA ILE A 135 7.87 -7.91 -7.57
C ILE A 135 7.81 -9.34 -7.05
N ASN A 136 8.96 -9.97 -6.76
CA ASN A 136 9.00 -11.35 -6.25
C ASN A 136 8.29 -11.48 -4.91
N TYR A 137 8.38 -10.48 -4.03
CA TYR A 137 7.65 -10.46 -2.77
C TYR A 137 6.15 -10.51 -3.03
N LEU A 138 5.62 -9.66 -3.90
CA LEU A 138 4.19 -9.63 -4.25
C LEU A 138 3.73 -10.94 -4.91
N LEU A 139 4.51 -11.48 -5.86
CA LEU A 139 4.21 -12.75 -6.52
C LEU A 139 4.16 -13.91 -5.50
N ASN A 140 5.12 -13.98 -4.57
CA ASN A 140 5.15 -14.98 -3.50
C ASN A 140 3.94 -14.88 -2.55
N LYS A 141 3.35 -13.68 -2.43
CA LYS A 141 2.12 -13.44 -1.66
C LYS A 141 0.83 -13.67 -2.47
N GLY A 142 0.95 -14.03 -3.75
CA GLY A 142 -0.19 -14.37 -4.61
C GLY A 142 -0.79 -13.19 -5.37
N VAL A 143 -0.09 -12.05 -5.46
CA VAL A 143 -0.37 -11.04 -6.49
C VAL A 143 -0.01 -11.65 -7.85
N LYS A 144 -0.82 -11.38 -8.88
CA LYS A 144 -0.63 -11.95 -10.22
C LYS A 144 0.25 -11.04 -11.07
N GLN A 145 1.07 -11.63 -11.95
CA GLN A 145 1.93 -10.88 -12.86
C GLN A 145 1.14 -9.86 -13.69
N ASN A 146 -0.03 -10.23 -14.21
CA ASN A 146 -0.86 -9.32 -15.01
C ASN A 146 -1.35 -8.08 -14.24
N GLN A 147 -1.46 -8.14 -12.91
CA GLN A 147 -1.79 -6.97 -12.08
C GLN A 147 -0.62 -5.99 -12.02
N ILE A 148 0.61 -6.51 -11.95
CA ILE A 148 1.86 -5.72 -12.02
C ILE A 148 2.05 -5.15 -13.44
N ASP A 149 1.71 -5.91 -14.47
CA ASP A 149 1.79 -5.44 -15.86
C ASP A 149 0.82 -4.28 -16.12
N THR A 150 -0.42 -4.35 -15.61
CA THR A 150 -1.36 -3.23 -15.68
C THR A 150 -0.85 -2.01 -14.89
N LEU A 151 -0.22 -2.21 -13.73
CA LEU A 151 0.38 -1.11 -12.99
C LEU A 151 1.39 -0.35 -13.86
N TYR A 152 2.25 -1.06 -14.60
CA TYR A 152 3.19 -0.43 -15.53
C TYR A 152 2.48 0.27 -16.69
N SER A 153 1.48 -0.36 -17.31
CA SER A 153 0.81 0.23 -18.48
C SER A 153 0.03 1.51 -18.16
N VAL A 154 -0.36 1.71 -16.90
CA VAL A 154 -1.07 2.91 -16.46
C VAL A 154 -0.11 4.00 -15.95
N MET A 155 1.02 3.63 -15.34
CA MET A 155 1.90 4.57 -14.63
C MET A 155 3.21 4.91 -15.37
N LEU A 156 3.54 4.25 -16.49
CA LEU A 156 4.72 4.50 -17.34
C LEU A 156 4.31 4.69 -18.81
#